data_AF-A0A7J5Y0Q3-F1
#
_entry.id   AF-A0A7J5Y0Q3-F1
#
_cell.length_a   1.000
_cell.length_b   1.000
_cell.length_c   1.000
_cell.angle_alpha   90.00
_cell.angle_beta   90.00
_cell.angle_gamma   90.00
#
_symmetry.space_group_name_H-M   'P 1'
#
loop_
_entity.id
_entity.type
_entity.pdbx_description
1 polymer ?
#
loop_
_entity_poly.entity_id
_entity_poly.type
_entity_poly.pdbx_seq_one_letter_code
_entity_poly.pdbx_strand_id
1 'polypeptide(L)'
;MSATMTTIVHDTTEAVCLSSEYNLYLKPIAKMTVSVALPQLKLPGKSISNWEVMERVKAMVAPEQFSALRISKSTMDFIRFEGEVRAVENKVDFPTRHDWDSFFRDAKDMNETLPGERPDTIHMEGIPCRWFSKKDSPFPDRPSEESSLRSLRHLARNST
;
A
#
# COMPACT_ATOMS: atom_id res chain seq x y z
N MET A 1 13.91 -0.32 -13.49
CA MET A 1 12.55 0.25 -13.38
C MET A 1 11.57 -0.91 -13.53
N SER A 2 10.94 -1.35 -12.44
CA SER A 2 9.94 -2.41 -12.49
C SER A 2 8.64 -1.78 -12.99
N ALA A 3 8.18 -2.15 -14.19
CA ALA A 3 6.89 -1.69 -14.68
C ALA A 3 5.79 -2.34 -13.82
N THR A 4 5.18 -1.57 -12.93
CA THR A 4 3.98 -1.98 -12.22
C THR A 4 2.87 -2.15 -13.25
N MET A 5 2.50 -3.41 -13.51
CA MET A 5 1.38 -3.76 -14.38
C MET A 5 0.12 -3.07 -13.87
N THR A 6 -0.60 -2.37 -14.76
CA THR A 6 -1.95 -1.87 -14.47
C THR A 6 -2.86 -3.07 -14.23
N THR A 7 -3.27 -3.30 -12.99
CA THR A 7 -4.20 -4.38 -12.64
C THR A 7 -5.63 -3.88 -12.80
N ILE A 8 -6.43 -4.59 -13.60
CA ILE A 8 -7.87 -4.33 -13.70
C ILE A 8 -8.53 -4.74 -12.39
N VAL A 9 -9.26 -3.81 -11.76
CA VAL A 9 -10.03 -4.08 -10.54
C VAL A 9 -11.37 -4.70 -10.95
N HIS A 10 -11.56 -5.98 -10.64
CA HIS A 10 -12.79 -6.71 -10.98
C HIS A 10 -13.90 -6.55 -9.93
N ASP A 11 -13.54 -6.21 -8.69
CA ASP A 11 -14.46 -6.04 -7.57
C ASP A 11 -14.32 -4.62 -6.98
N THR A 12 -15.35 -3.80 -7.23
CA THR A 12 -15.46 -2.40 -6.82
C THR A 12 -16.42 -2.21 -5.64
N THR A 13 -16.88 -3.28 -4.98
CA THR A 13 -17.88 -3.20 -3.90
C THR A 13 -17.40 -2.37 -2.70
N GLU A 14 -16.08 -2.32 -2.48
CA GLU A 14 -15.42 -1.59 -1.39
C GLU A 14 -14.77 -0.27 -1.87
N ALA A 15 -15.08 0.18 -3.09
CA ALA A 15 -14.45 1.36 -3.65
C ALA A 15 -15.02 2.63 -3.03
N VAL A 16 -14.15 3.48 -2.48
CA VAL A 16 -14.48 4.78 -1.92
C VAL A 16 -14.25 5.85 -2.99
N CYS A 17 -15.23 6.75 -3.15
CA CYS A 17 -15.10 7.88 -4.06
C CYS A 17 -13.97 8.81 -3.59
N LEU A 18 -12.97 9.02 -4.45
CA LEU A 18 -11.91 10.03 -4.26
C LEU A 18 -12.27 11.33 -4.97
N SER A 19 -12.79 11.22 -6.20
CA SER A 19 -13.30 12.36 -6.96
C SER A 19 -14.39 11.92 -7.92
N SER A 20 -15.62 12.34 -7.63
CA SER A 20 -16.78 12.05 -8.49
C SER A 20 -16.69 12.76 -9.83
N GLU A 21 -16.06 13.94 -9.89
CA GLU A 21 -15.88 14.70 -11.14
C GLU A 21 -15.07 13.91 -12.19
N TYR A 22 -14.11 13.11 -11.73
CA TYR A 22 -13.20 12.34 -12.60
C TYR A 22 -13.48 10.83 -12.56
N ASN A 23 -14.60 10.40 -11.95
CA ASN A 23 -14.91 8.98 -11.72
C ASN A 23 -13.74 8.21 -11.10
N LEU A 24 -13.07 8.84 -10.14
CA LEU A 24 -11.90 8.31 -9.46
C LEU A 24 -12.30 7.69 -8.13
N TYR A 25 -11.99 6.41 -7.97
CA TYR A 25 -12.30 5.62 -6.79
C TYR A 25 -11.05 4.89 -6.30
N LEU A 26 -10.97 4.69 -4.98
CA LEU A 26 -9.90 3.93 -4.34
C LEU A 26 -10.47 2.74 -3.60
N LYS A 27 -9.80 1.59 -3.69
CA LYS A 27 -10.06 0.46 -2.80
C LYS A 27 -9.06 0.52 -1.65
N PRO A 28 -9.48 0.45 -0.38
CA PRO A 28 -8.58 0.53 0.75
C PRO A 28 -7.82 -0.79 0.91
N ILE A 29 -6.79 -0.98 0.09
CA ILE A 29 -5.95 -2.19 0.09
C ILE A 29 -4.52 -1.79 0.41
N ALA A 30 -3.92 -2.45 1.39
CA ALA A 30 -2.48 -2.44 1.59
C ALA A 30 -1.87 -3.66 0.88
N LYS A 31 -0.85 -3.41 0.05
CA LYS A 31 -0.05 -4.45 -0.58
C LYS A 31 1.19 -4.70 0.25
N MET A 32 1.49 -5.97 0.52
CA MET A 32 2.66 -6.36 1.28
C MET A 32 3.42 -7.50 0.60
N THR A 33 4.72 -7.56 0.86
CA THR A 33 5.57 -8.68 0.44
C THR A 33 5.98 -9.48 1.68
N VAL A 34 5.64 -10.76 1.72
CA VAL A 34 6.01 -11.67 2.81
C VAL A 34 7.08 -12.63 2.29
N SER A 35 8.22 -12.73 2.96
CA SER A 35 9.26 -13.70 2.61
C SER A 35 9.41 -14.73 3.72
N VAL A 36 9.18 -16.00 3.40
CA VAL A 36 9.28 -17.14 4.31
C VAL A 36 10.54 -17.92 3.97
N ALA A 37 11.50 -17.95 4.88
CA ALA A 37 12.68 -18.81 4.75
C ALA A 37 12.31 -20.29 4.97
N LEU A 38 12.85 -21.17 4.14
CA LEU A 38 12.68 -22.61 4.24
C LEU A 38 13.90 -23.24 4.93
N PRO A 39 13.71 -24.25 5.79
CA PRO A 39 14.81 -24.98 6.39
C PRO A 39 15.55 -25.84 5.35
N GLN A 40 16.87 -25.96 5.52
CA GLN A 40 17.65 -26.93 4.74
C GLN A 40 17.32 -28.36 5.20
N LEU A 41 16.61 -29.09 4.35
CA LEU A 41 16.21 -30.46 4.62
C LEU A 41 17.40 -31.38 4.41
N LYS A 42 17.85 -32.04 5.49
CA LYS A 42 18.99 -32.96 5.48
C LYS A 42 18.73 -34.29 4.78
N LEU A 43 17.45 -34.62 4.56
CA LEU A 43 17.04 -35.89 3.96
C LEU A 43 16.66 -35.67 2.49
N PRO A 44 17.31 -36.37 1.54
CA PRO A 44 16.94 -36.28 0.13
C PRO A 44 15.51 -36.78 -0.09
N GLY A 45 14.74 -36.06 -0.91
CA GLY A 45 13.36 -36.40 -1.26
C GLY A 45 12.28 -35.82 -0.34
N LYS A 46 12.63 -35.13 0.74
CA LYS A 46 11.68 -34.34 1.53
C LYS A 46 11.59 -32.94 0.94
N SER A 47 10.38 -32.45 0.66
CA SER A 47 10.11 -31.09 0.19
C SER A 47 9.00 -30.45 1.00
N ILE A 48 9.07 -29.14 1.20
CA ILE A 48 7.98 -28.37 1.80
C ILE A 48 7.07 -27.89 0.67
N SER A 49 5.75 -28.08 0.82
CA SER A 49 4.81 -27.63 -0.20
C SER A 49 4.51 -26.13 -0.08
N ASN A 50 4.44 -25.44 -1.22
CA ASN A 50 4.09 -24.02 -1.23
C ASN A 50 2.70 -23.75 -0.63
N TRP A 51 1.76 -24.68 -0.83
CA TRP A 51 0.40 -24.56 -0.31
C TRP A 51 0.36 -24.65 1.22
N GLU A 52 1.09 -25.59 1.80
CA GLU A 52 1.18 -25.74 3.27
C GLU A 52 1.78 -24.49 3.92
N VAL A 53 2.81 -23.91 3.31
CA VAL A 53 3.38 -22.64 3.77
C VAL A 53 2.36 -21.51 3.64
N MET A 54 1.61 -21.45 2.53
CA MET A 54 0.56 -20.45 2.34
C MET A 54 -0.54 -20.54 3.41
N GLU A 55 -1.05 -21.74 3.71
CA GLU A 55 -2.07 -21.94 4.74
C GLU A 55 -1.54 -21.58 6.13
N ARG A 56 -0.26 -21.89 6.41
CA ARG A 56 0.37 -21.47 7.67
C ARG A 56 0.48 -19.95 7.77
N VAL A 57 0.82 -19.26 6.69
CA VAL A 57 0.85 -17.78 6.63
C VAL A 57 -0.54 -17.20 6.84
N LYS A 58 -1.58 -17.74 6.21
CA LYS A 58 -2.98 -17.32 6.44
C LYS A 58 -3.41 -17.54 7.89
N ALA A 59 -3.02 -18.65 8.51
CA ALA A 59 -3.36 -18.93 9.91
C ALA A 59 -2.65 -17.97 10.88
N MET A 60 -1.42 -17.54 10.57
CA MET A 60 -0.65 -16.61 11.42
C MET A 60 -1.21 -15.19 11.44
N VAL A 61 -1.98 -14.79 10.42
CA VAL A 61 -2.58 -13.45 10.36
C VAL A 61 -3.97 -13.38 10.98
N ALA A 62 -4.49 -14.47 11.54
CA ALA A 62 -5.80 -14.47 12.18
C ALA A 62 -5.83 -13.54 13.42
N PRO A 63 -6.97 -12.88 13.72
CA PRO A 63 -8.28 -12.99 13.04
C PRO A 63 -8.38 -12.29 11.68
N GLU A 64 -7.39 -11.50 11.31
CA GLU A 64 -7.32 -10.81 10.03
C GLU A 64 -7.08 -11.78 8.86
N GLN A 65 -7.43 -11.35 7.65
CA GLN A 65 -7.37 -12.19 6.45
C GLN A 65 -6.80 -11.43 5.27
N PHE A 66 -6.03 -12.14 4.45
CA PHE A 66 -5.62 -11.64 3.14
C PHE A 66 -6.83 -11.64 2.19
N SER A 67 -7.09 -10.50 1.53
CA SER A 67 -8.05 -10.43 0.43
C SER A 67 -7.50 -11.11 -0.83
N ALA A 68 -6.17 -11.07 -1.01
CA ALA A 68 -5.46 -11.88 -1.99
C ALA A 68 -4.09 -12.28 -1.42
N LEU A 69 -3.65 -13.51 -1.67
CA LEU A 69 -2.30 -13.95 -1.33
C LEU A 69 -1.76 -14.81 -2.47
N ARG A 70 -0.69 -14.35 -3.12
CA ARG A 70 -0.12 -15.00 -4.30
C ARG A 70 1.35 -15.29 -4.07
N ILE A 71 1.85 -16.38 -4.62
CA ILE A 71 3.29 -16.67 -4.61
C ILE A 71 3.91 -15.86 -5.75
N SER A 72 4.82 -14.95 -5.41
CA SER A 72 5.59 -14.20 -6.41
C SER A 72 6.91 -14.89 -6.74
N LYS A 73 7.52 -15.63 -5.80
CA LYS A 73 8.73 -16.43 -6.03
C LYS A 73 8.78 -17.63 -5.11
N SER A 74 9.21 -18.78 -5.61
CA SER A 74 9.50 -19.97 -4.79
C SER A 74 10.86 -20.54 -5.17
N THR A 75 11.64 -20.91 -4.17
CA THR A 75 12.99 -21.48 -4.27
C THR A 75 13.17 -22.55 -3.19
N MET A 76 14.29 -23.28 -3.20
CA MET A 76 14.61 -24.22 -2.13
C MET A 76 14.89 -23.52 -0.78
N ASP A 77 15.30 -22.25 -0.81
CA ASP A 77 15.72 -21.51 0.39
C ASP A 77 14.62 -20.61 0.96
N PHE A 78 13.68 -20.15 0.13
CA PHE A 78 12.59 -19.28 0.54
C PHE A 78 11.40 -19.28 -0.43
N ILE A 79 10.25 -18.86 0.09
CA ILE A 79 9.04 -18.53 -0.67
C ILE A 79 8.68 -17.07 -0.40
N ARG A 80 8.44 -16.30 -1.46
CA ARG A 80 7.95 -14.93 -1.39
C ARG A 80 6.49 -14.88 -1.84
N PHE A 81 5.68 -14.22 -1.03
CA PHE A 81 4.28 -13.96 -1.28
C PHE A 81 4.05 -12.48 -1.49
N GLU A 82 3.12 -12.16 -2.38
CA GLU A 82 2.47 -10.85 -2.47
C GLU A 82 1.07 -10.98 -1.86
N GLY A 83 0.86 -10.26 -0.77
CA GLY A 83 -0.40 -10.22 -0.04
C GLY A 83 -1.11 -8.88 -0.25
N GLU A 84 -2.41 -8.93 -0.43
CA GLU A 84 -3.32 -7.80 -0.30
C GLU A 84 -4.11 -7.99 0.99
N VAL A 85 -4.17 -6.95 1.81
CA VAL A 85 -5.02 -6.90 3.01
C VAL A 85 -5.89 -5.65 2.94
N ARG A 86 -7.07 -5.71 3.55
CA ARG A 86 -7.90 -4.52 3.69
C ARG A 86 -7.17 -3.53 4.59
N ALA A 87 -6.93 -2.32 4.09
CA ALA A 87 -6.52 -1.20 4.91
C ALA A 87 -7.75 -0.73 5.69
N VAL A 88 -7.72 -0.91 7.00
CA VAL A 88 -8.73 -0.36 7.90
C VAL A 88 -8.08 0.70 8.77
N GLU A 89 -8.83 1.72 9.14
CA GLU A 89 -8.37 2.69 10.13
C GLU A 89 -8.19 1.96 11.45
N ASN A 90 -6.93 1.85 11.90
CA ASN A 90 -6.64 1.33 13.22
C ASN A 90 -6.49 2.53 14.16
N LYS A 91 -7.23 2.53 15.27
CA LYS A 91 -7.07 3.51 16.35
C LYS A 91 -5.81 3.18 17.14
N VAL A 92 -4.66 3.28 16.50
CA VAL A 92 -3.38 3.34 17.22
C VAL A 92 -3.29 4.75 17.80
N ASP A 93 -2.73 4.92 19.00
CA ASP A 93 -2.34 6.23 19.51
C ASP A 93 -1.37 6.86 18.50
N PHE A 94 -1.92 7.66 17.60
CA PHE A 94 -1.15 8.27 16.53
C PHE A 94 -0.24 9.31 17.17
N PRO A 95 1.07 9.33 16.86
CA PRO A 95 1.96 10.30 17.46
C PRO A 95 1.43 11.69 17.16
N THR A 96 1.28 12.49 18.21
CA THR A 96 0.81 13.86 18.11
C THR A 96 1.82 14.68 17.30
N ARG A 97 1.41 15.87 16.84
CA ARG A 97 2.35 16.82 16.23
C ARG A 97 3.59 17.04 17.11
N HIS A 98 3.42 17.07 18.43
CA HIS A 98 4.52 17.24 19.38
C HIS A 98 5.47 16.03 19.41
N ASP A 99 4.93 14.80 19.35
CA ASP A 99 5.73 13.58 19.28
C ASP A 99 6.58 13.55 17.99
N TRP A 100 5.99 13.99 16.87
CA TRP A 100 6.70 14.15 15.60
C TRP A 100 7.77 15.24 15.63
N ASP A 101 7.43 16.44 16.12
CA ASP A 101 8.37 17.57 16.22
C ASP A 101 9.57 17.22 17.13
N SER A 102 9.37 16.34 18.12
CA SER A 102 10.44 15.84 19.00
C SER A 102 11.33 14.83 18.27
N PHE A 103 10.74 13.87 17.55
CA PHE A 103 11.49 12.87 16.77
C PHE A 103 12.41 13.51 15.71
N PHE A 104 11.89 14.43 14.89
CA PHE A 104 12.66 15.05 13.80
C PHE A 104 13.69 16.08 14.29
N ARG A 105 13.55 16.61 15.51
CA ARG A 105 14.58 17.44 16.14
C ARG A 105 15.86 16.64 16.42
N ASP A 106 15.70 15.39 16.82
CA ASP A 106 16.79 14.54 17.27
C ASP A 106 17.34 13.64 16.14
N ALA A 107 16.52 13.31 15.13
CA ALA A 107 16.90 12.55 13.95
C ALA A 107 17.63 13.41 12.90
N LYS A 108 18.93 13.67 13.12
CA LYS A 108 19.76 14.55 12.26
C LYS A 108 19.96 14.06 10.82
N ASP A 109 19.65 12.79 10.56
CA ASP A 109 19.75 12.11 9.27
C ASP A 109 18.40 11.97 8.55
N MET A 110 17.31 12.51 9.12
CA MET A 110 15.99 12.55 8.48
C MET A 110 15.49 13.98 8.28
N ASN A 111 14.84 14.21 7.15
CA ASN A 111 14.27 15.47 6.72
C ASN A 111 12.79 15.30 6.40
N GLU A 112 11.94 15.89 7.25
CA GLU A 112 10.48 15.86 7.12
C GLU A 112 9.92 16.37 5.77
N THR A 113 10.73 17.11 4.99
CA THR A 113 10.34 17.62 3.67
C THR A 113 10.62 16.65 2.51
N LEU A 114 11.32 15.53 2.78
CA LEU A 114 11.63 14.51 1.77
C LEU A 114 10.53 13.43 1.71
N PRO A 115 10.02 13.07 0.52
CA PRO A 115 9.03 12.01 0.37
C PRO A 115 9.51 10.69 0.96
N GLY A 116 8.69 10.08 1.84
CA GLY A 116 8.97 8.77 2.44
C GLY A 116 9.76 8.80 3.74
N GLU A 117 10.26 9.95 4.18
CA GLU A 117 10.94 10.09 5.48
C GLU A 117 9.96 10.41 6.62
N ARG A 118 8.77 10.94 6.29
CA ARG A 118 7.66 11.08 7.25
C ARG A 118 6.68 9.91 7.10
N PRO A 119 6.36 9.18 8.17
CA PRO A 119 5.52 7.97 8.08
C PRO A 119 4.04 8.25 7.80
N ASP A 120 3.59 9.51 7.83
CA ASP A 120 2.27 9.94 7.33
C ASP A 120 2.28 10.34 5.83
N THR A 121 3.40 10.13 5.13
CA THR A 121 3.49 10.40 3.69
C THR A 121 2.80 9.29 2.89
N ILE A 122 1.73 9.63 2.19
CA ILE A 122 1.11 8.74 1.20
C ILE A 122 1.79 8.98 -0.15
N HIS A 123 2.57 8.01 -0.62
CA HIS A 123 3.15 8.02 -1.96
C HIS A 123 2.17 7.41 -2.97
N MET A 124 1.76 8.20 -3.96
CA MET A 124 0.89 7.77 -5.06
C MET A 124 1.67 7.82 -6.38
N GLU A 125 1.79 6.69 -7.06
CA GLU A 125 2.48 6.59 -8.35
C GLU A 125 1.62 5.89 -9.42
N GLY A 126 1.95 6.11 -10.69
CA GLY A 126 1.23 5.48 -11.81
C GLY A 126 -0.18 6.00 -12.07
N ILE A 127 -0.59 7.09 -11.40
CA ILE A 127 -1.89 7.74 -11.62
C ILE A 127 -1.76 8.77 -12.76
N PRO A 128 -2.68 8.83 -13.74
CA PRO A 128 -2.63 9.83 -14.80
C PRO A 128 -2.65 11.27 -14.27
N CYS A 129 -1.61 12.06 -14.57
CA CYS A 129 -1.49 13.46 -14.11
C CYS A 129 -2.67 14.36 -14.57
N ARG A 130 -3.29 14.02 -15.71
CA ARG A 130 -4.48 14.72 -16.23
C ARG A 130 -5.67 14.69 -15.26
N TRP A 131 -5.78 13.67 -14.41
CA TRP A 131 -6.87 13.56 -13.43
C TRP A 131 -6.80 14.64 -12.35
N PHE A 132 -5.62 15.23 -12.11
CA PHE A 132 -5.40 16.25 -11.10
C PHE A 132 -5.12 17.63 -11.71
N SER A 133 -5.22 17.77 -13.03
CA SER A 133 -5.01 19.04 -13.71
C SER A 133 -6.32 19.83 -13.81
N LYS A 134 -6.25 21.17 -13.81
CA LYS A 134 -7.46 21.98 -14.05
C LYS A 134 -7.94 21.75 -15.49
N LYS A 135 -9.26 21.63 -15.71
CA LYS A 135 -9.87 21.39 -17.03
C LYS A 135 -9.41 22.38 -18.11
N ASP A 136 -9.11 23.62 -17.73
CA ASP A 136 -8.64 24.68 -18.63
C ASP A 136 -7.17 25.07 -18.39
N SER A 137 -6.39 24.17 -17.78
CA SER A 137 -4.97 24.42 -17.55
C SER A 137 -4.21 24.50 -18.88
N PRO A 138 -3.35 25.53 -19.08
CA PRO A 138 -2.41 25.51 -20.20
C PRO A 138 -1.38 24.37 -20.08
N PHE A 139 -1.31 23.71 -18.91
CA PHE A 139 -0.46 22.55 -18.64
C PHE A 139 -1.34 21.37 -18.19
N PRO A 140 -1.95 20.61 -19.12
CA PRO A 140 -2.89 19.54 -18.82
C PRO A 140 -2.23 18.29 -18.22
N ASP A 141 -0.92 18.13 -18.38
CA ASP A 141 -0.16 17.03 -17.79
C ASP A 141 0.48 17.42 -16.44
N ARG A 142 0.19 18.62 -15.92
CA ARG A 142 0.70 19.11 -14.65
C ARG A 142 -0.39 19.11 -13.59
N PRO A 143 -0.31 18.24 -12.57
CA PRO A 143 -1.28 18.22 -11.49
C PRO A 143 -1.30 19.59 -10.78
N SER A 144 -2.49 20.07 -10.46
CA SER A 144 -2.68 21.29 -9.68
C SER A 144 -2.81 20.95 -8.19
N GLU A 145 -2.14 21.72 -7.35
CA GLU A 145 -2.15 21.54 -5.89
C GLU A 145 -3.58 21.55 -5.32
N GLU A 146 -4.44 22.44 -5.83
CA GLU A 146 -5.83 22.56 -5.41
C GLU A 146 -6.63 21.27 -5.67
N SER A 147 -6.50 20.66 -6.86
CA SER A 147 -7.19 19.42 -7.20
C SER A 147 -6.67 18.25 -6.37
N SER A 148 -5.34 18.15 -6.19
CA SER A 148 -4.72 17.11 -5.36
C SER A 148 -5.17 17.21 -3.90
N LEU A 149 -5.15 18.41 -3.31
CA LEU A 149 -5.58 18.63 -1.92
C LEU A 149 -7.08 18.41 -1.75
N ARG A 150 -7.91 18.78 -2.72
CA ARG A 150 -9.36 18.53 -2.67
C ARG A 150 -9.65 17.03 -2.66
N SER A 151 -8.96 16.25 -3.49
CA SER A 151 -9.05 14.79 -3.51
C SER A 151 -8.60 14.18 -2.17
N LEU A 152 -7.44 14.58 -1.63
CA LEU A 152 -6.96 14.09 -0.33
C LEU A 152 -7.91 14.42 0.84
N ARG A 153 -8.48 15.63 0.87
CA ARG A 153 -9.46 16.01 1.90
C ARG A 153 -10.76 15.23 1.79
N HIS A 154 -11.15 14.80 0.60
CA HIS A 154 -12.33 13.96 0.42
C HIS A 154 -12.09 12.55 1.00
N LEU A 155 -10.89 11.98 0.83
CA LEU A 155 -10.50 10.73 1.51
C LEU A 155 -10.60 10.86 3.01
N ALA A 156 -9.95 11.88 3.58
CA ALA A 156 -9.91 12.07 5.04
C ALA A 156 -11.30 12.28 5.67
N ARG A 157 -12.27 12.81 4.92
CA ARG A 157 -13.64 13.05 5.41
C ARG A 157 -14.58 11.84 5.26
N ASN A 158 -14.31 10.95 4.33
CA ASN A 158 -15.14 9.75 4.10
C ASN A 158 -14.67 8.53 4.92
N SER A 159 -13.70 8.71 5.80
CA SER A 159 -13.15 7.67 6.68
C SER A 159 -13.73 7.66 8.10
N THR A 160 -14.58 8.63 8.46
CA THR A 160 -15.40 8.63 9.71
C THR A 160 -16.76 8.01 9.48
#